data_AF-A0A970Y293-F1
#
_entry.id   AF-A0A970Y293-F1
#
_cell.length_a   1.000
_cell.length_b   1.000
_cell.length_c   1.000
_cell.angle_alpha   90.00
_cell.angle_beta   90.00
_cell.angle_gamma   90.00
#
_symmetry.space_group_name_H-M   'P 1'
#
loop_
_entity.id
_entity.type
_entity.pdbx_description
1 polymer ?
#
loop_
_entity_poly.entity_id
_entity_poly.type
_entity_poly.pdbx_seq_one_letter_code
_entity_poly.pdbx_strand_id
1 'polypeptide(L)'
;MCPILNLSRTAAGRDEWRWKAFFWPKLTSKPNIDAALERGILFAFIVAGAGTLFVIFRILPLTSLVDCVLFAGFGFGMTKRSRVCAIGTFALYLLGRIDALASGSRWGLGIIIGIMILSVFFNAVRASFAHRRMTQESVAGSDEGRARGQE
;
A
#
# COMPACT_ATOMS: atom_id res chain seq x y z
N MET A 1 -7.94 37.14 35.31
CA MET A 1 -6.92 36.43 34.52
C MET A 1 -7.41 35.01 34.29
N CYS A 2 -8.05 34.76 33.15
CA CYS A 2 -8.49 33.41 32.73
C CYS A 2 -7.65 33.00 31.51
N PRO A 3 -7.05 31.80 31.49
CA PRO A 3 -6.52 31.26 30.26
C PRO A 3 -7.70 30.80 29.38
N ILE A 4 -7.87 31.49 28.24
CA ILE A 4 -8.77 31.08 27.17
C ILE A 4 -8.13 29.86 26.51
N LEU A 5 -8.64 28.68 26.88
CA LEU A 5 -8.40 27.42 26.19
C LEU A 5 -8.93 27.52 24.75
N ASN A 6 -8.00 27.70 23.83
CA ASN A 6 -8.21 27.73 22.39
C ASN A 6 -8.38 26.29 21.85
N LEU A 7 -9.46 25.63 22.25
CA LEU A 7 -9.83 24.27 21.80
C LEU A 7 -10.75 24.26 20.57
N SER A 8 -11.08 25.42 19.99
CA SER A 8 -12.00 25.55 18.86
C SER A 8 -11.31 25.72 17.51
N ARG A 9 -10.38 24.82 17.16
CA ARG A 9 -10.01 24.61 15.76
C ARG A 9 -10.12 23.13 15.40
N THR A 10 -11.03 22.85 14.47
CA THR A 10 -11.14 21.63 13.64
C THR A 10 -11.88 20.41 14.20
N ALA A 11 -13.10 20.59 14.71
CA ALA A 11 -14.07 19.49 14.87
C ALA A 11 -15.13 19.44 13.74
N ALA A 12 -15.25 20.45 12.89
CA ALA A 12 -16.20 20.50 11.78
C ALA A 12 -15.52 20.08 10.46
N GLY A 13 -15.75 18.85 9.99
CA GLY A 13 -15.30 18.35 8.68
C GLY A 13 -14.54 17.02 8.69
N ARG A 14 -14.58 16.27 9.80
CA ARG A 14 -13.66 15.14 10.05
C ARG A 14 -14.08 13.79 9.44
N ASP A 15 -15.29 13.66 8.89
CA ASP A 15 -15.88 12.32 8.72
C ASP A 15 -16.01 11.85 7.25
N GLU A 16 -16.27 12.72 6.28
CA GLU A 16 -16.29 12.31 4.85
C GLU A 16 -14.88 12.14 4.24
N TRP A 17 -13.84 12.66 4.88
CA TRP A 17 -12.48 12.67 4.35
C TRP A 17 -11.63 11.47 4.74
N ARG A 18 -12.02 10.65 5.74
CA ARG A 18 -11.16 9.55 6.23
C ARG A 18 -11.06 8.40 5.25
N TRP A 19 -12.18 7.99 4.67
CA TRP A 19 -12.19 6.94 3.64
C TRP A 19 -11.50 7.44 2.36
N LYS A 20 -11.76 8.68 1.93
CA LYS A 20 -11.08 9.26 0.77
C LYS A 20 -9.57 9.45 1.01
N ALA A 21 -9.14 9.82 2.21
CA ALA A 21 -7.72 9.92 2.56
C ALA A 21 -7.06 8.54 2.72
N PHE A 22 -7.81 7.51 3.10
CA PHE A 22 -7.32 6.15 3.20
C PHE A 22 -7.21 5.47 1.82
N PHE A 23 -8.25 5.58 0.99
CA PHE A 23 -8.30 5.05 -0.37
C PHE A 23 -7.51 5.90 -1.37
N TRP A 24 -7.29 7.19 -1.10
CA TRP A 24 -6.65 8.12 -2.03
C TRP A 24 -5.78 9.16 -1.30
N PRO A 25 -4.70 8.73 -0.62
CA PRO A 25 -3.81 9.66 0.08
C PRO A 25 -3.16 10.64 -0.91
N LYS A 26 -3.03 11.92 -0.51
CA LYS A 26 -2.32 12.92 -1.31
C LYS A 26 -0.82 12.62 -1.27
N LEU A 27 -0.28 12.13 -2.40
CA LEU A 27 1.13 11.74 -2.59
C LEU A 27 2.06 12.94 -2.86
N THR A 28 1.79 14.10 -2.26
CA THR A 28 2.56 15.34 -2.50
C THR A 28 3.80 15.47 -1.63
N SER A 29 3.93 14.68 -0.57
CA SER A 29 5.03 14.78 0.39
C SER A 29 5.73 13.43 0.56
N LYS A 30 7.08 13.43 0.57
CA LYS A 30 7.91 12.24 0.86
C LYS A 30 7.39 11.37 2.03
N PRO A 31 7.03 11.92 3.21
CA PRO A 31 6.53 11.09 4.33
C PRO A 31 5.20 10.38 4.03
N ASN A 32 4.32 10.97 3.21
CA ASN A 32 3.03 10.34 2.86
C ASN A 32 3.22 9.17 1.88
N ILE A 33 4.24 9.26 1.01
CA ILE A 33 4.60 8.19 0.07
C ILE A 33 5.15 6.98 0.84
N ASP A 34 6.06 7.23 1.78
CA ASP A 34 6.68 6.18 2.57
C ASP A 34 5.64 5.48 3.48
N ALA A 35 4.74 6.23 4.12
CA ALA A 35 3.65 5.68 4.91
C ALA A 35 2.67 4.81 4.07
N ALA A 36 2.41 5.18 2.81
CA ALA A 36 1.57 4.38 1.92
C ALA A 36 2.24 3.05 1.52
N LEU A 37 3.56 3.07 1.28
CA LEU A 37 4.38 1.90 1.02
C LEU A 37 4.43 0.96 2.23
N GLU A 38 4.67 1.49 3.42
CA GLU A 38 4.69 0.72 4.67
C GLU A 38 3.36 0.00 4.93
N ARG A 39 2.23 0.67 4.69
CA ARG A 39 0.91 0.02 4.76
C ARG A 39 0.81 -1.12 3.76
N GLY A 40 1.23 -0.93 2.52
CA GLY A 40 1.26 -2.00 1.51
C GLY A 40 2.07 -3.22 1.97
N ILE A 41 3.24 -2.99 2.55
CA ILE A 41 4.11 -4.05 3.10
C ILE A 41 3.41 -4.78 4.26
N LEU A 42 2.87 -4.04 5.22
CA LEU A 42 2.16 -4.60 6.36
C LEU A 42 0.98 -5.49 5.91
N PHE A 43 0.18 -5.01 4.96
CA PHE A 43 -0.94 -5.77 4.42
C PHE A 43 -0.48 -7.01 3.64
N ALA A 44 0.65 -6.97 2.93
CA ALA A 44 1.21 -8.16 2.28
C ALA A 44 1.57 -9.24 3.31
N PHE A 45 2.20 -8.87 4.42
CA PHE A 45 2.51 -9.81 5.51
C PHE A 45 1.26 -10.32 6.21
N ILE A 46 0.25 -9.48 6.43
CA ILE A 46 -1.04 -9.92 7.00
C ILE A 46 -1.71 -10.95 6.08
N VAL A 47 -1.72 -10.72 4.76
CA VAL A 47 -2.31 -11.66 3.79
C VAL A 47 -1.53 -12.97 3.78
N ALA A 48 -0.19 -12.93 3.75
CA ALA A 48 0.64 -14.13 3.81
C ALA A 48 0.45 -14.91 5.13
N GLY A 49 0.40 -14.21 6.26
CA GLY A 49 0.20 -14.81 7.58
C GLY A 49 -1.19 -15.42 7.73
N ALA A 50 -2.24 -14.69 7.34
CA ALA A 50 -3.61 -15.21 7.36
C ALA A 50 -3.77 -16.42 6.43
N GLY A 51 -3.20 -16.36 5.22
CA GLY A 51 -3.20 -17.48 4.28
C GLY A 51 -2.50 -18.72 4.86
N THR A 52 -1.34 -18.54 5.47
CA THR A 52 -0.61 -19.63 6.13
C THR A 52 -1.44 -20.24 7.27
N LEU A 53 -2.09 -19.40 8.08
CA LEU A 53 -2.97 -19.86 9.15
C LEU A 53 -4.14 -20.68 8.61
N PHE A 54 -4.79 -20.25 7.53
CA PHE A 54 -5.87 -21.00 6.88
C PHE A 54 -5.41 -22.36 6.33
N VAL A 55 -4.17 -22.47 5.84
CA VAL A 55 -3.58 -23.75 5.42
C VAL A 55 -3.37 -24.67 6.63
N ILE A 56 -2.87 -24.14 7.76
CA ILE A 56 -2.69 -24.92 9.00
C ILE A 56 -4.02 -25.48 9.51
N PHE A 57 -5.10 -24.69 9.44
CA PHE A 57 -6.46 -25.13 9.79
C PHE A 57 -7.11 -26.04 8.73
N ARG A 58 -6.40 -26.45 7.67
CA ARG A 58 -6.92 -27.28 6.56
C ARG A 58 -8.13 -26.69 5.82
N ILE A 59 -8.28 -25.36 5.87
CA ILE A 59 -9.33 -24.65 5.13
C ILE A 59 -8.91 -24.46 3.67
N LEU A 60 -7.61 -24.33 3.41
CA LEU A 60 -7.02 -24.16 2.08
C LEU A 60 -6.08 -25.32 1.71
N PRO A 61 -5.91 -25.62 0.41
CA PRO A 61 -4.97 -26.63 -0.05
C PRO A 61 -3.52 -26.21 0.20
N LEU A 62 -2.61 -27.20 0.28
CA LEU A 62 -1.17 -26.97 0.46
C LEU A 62 -0.54 -26.17 -0.71
N THR A 63 -1.18 -26.14 -1.87
CA THR A 63 -0.74 -25.33 -3.01
C THR A 63 -0.78 -23.82 -2.70
N SER A 64 -1.71 -23.38 -1.84
CA SER A 64 -1.83 -21.97 -1.43
C SER A 64 -0.65 -21.49 -0.56
N LEU A 65 0.18 -22.40 -0.07
CA LEU A 65 1.43 -22.07 0.65
C LEU A 65 2.44 -21.40 -0.29
N VAL A 66 2.43 -21.77 -1.58
CA VAL A 66 3.24 -21.11 -2.62
C VAL A 66 2.85 -19.64 -2.74
N ASP A 67 1.55 -19.34 -2.82
CA ASP A 67 1.06 -17.96 -2.88
C ASP A 67 1.47 -17.18 -1.62
N CYS A 68 1.38 -17.80 -0.44
CA CYS A 68 1.79 -17.17 0.82
C CYS A 68 3.29 -16.80 0.81
N VAL A 69 4.15 -17.69 0.32
CA VAL A 69 5.59 -17.42 0.18
C VAL A 69 5.84 -16.33 -0.87
N LEU A 70 5.11 -16.34 -2.00
CA LEU A 70 5.20 -15.29 -3.00
C LEU A 70 4.78 -13.93 -2.42
N PHE A 71 3.69 -13.86 -1.66
CA PHE A 71 3.26 -12.63 -0.98
C PHE A 71 4.30 -12.13 0.02
N ALA A 72 4.87 -13.02 0.83
CA ALA A 72 5.95 -12.66 1.76
C ALA A 72 7.20 -12.16 1.01
N GLY A 73 7.58 -12.84 -0.07
CA GLY A 73 8.72 -12.47 -0.92
C GLY A 73 8.53 -11.12 -1.60
N PHE A 74 7.35 -10.85 -2.16
CA PHE A 74 7.05 -9.54 -2.74
C PHE A 74 6.93 -8.45 -1.67
N GLY A 75 6.36 -8.76 -0.50
CA GLY A 75 6.34 -7.86 0.66
C GLY A 75 7.75 -7.45 1.09
N PHE A 76 8.67 -8.42 1.16
CA PHE A 76 10.08 -8.14 1.39
C PHE A 76 10.69 -7.31 0.25
N GLY A 77 10.36 -7.61 -1.01
CA GLY A 77 10.81 -6.81 -2.16
C GLY A 77 10.30 -5.36 -2.16
N MET A 78 9.10 -5.11 -1.63
CA MET A 78 8.55 -3.76 -1.46
C MET A 78 9.31 -2.93 -0.43
N THR A 79 9.98 -3.55 0.55
CA THR A 79 10.87 -2.83 1.50
C THR A 79 12.02 -2.13 0.77
N LYS A 80 12.49 -2.69 -0.35
CA LYS A 80 13.50 -2.09 -1.22
C LYS A 80 12.93 -1.02 -2.18
N ARG A 81 11.66 -0.61 -1.98
CA ARG A 81 10.94 0.36 -2.82
C ARG A 81 10.89 -0.02 -4.31
N SER A 82 10.92 -1.33 -4.60
CA SER A 82 10.90 -1.85 -5.97
C SER A 82 9.51 -1.75 -6.59
N ARG A 83 9.43 -1.09 -7.75
CA ARG A 83 8.18 -0.95 -8.54
C ARG A 83 7.65 -2.29 -9.02
N VAL A 84 8.54 -3.18 -9.45
CA VAL A 84 8.17 -4.49 -9.99
C VAL A 84 7.53 -5.35 -8.89
N CYS A 85 8.05 -5.26 -7.66
CA CYS A 85 7.48 -5.98 -6.52
C CYS A 85 6.09 -5.45 -6.16
N ALA A 86 5.89 -4.13 -6.12
CA ALA A 86 4.57 -3.55 -5.82
C ALA A 86 3.51 -3.96 -6.86
N ILE A 87 3.87 -3.92 -8.16
CA ILE A 87 2.99 -4.35 -9.25
C ILE A 87 2.75 -5.87 -9.17
N GLY A 88 3.79 -6.65 -8.87
CA GLY A 88 3.72 -8.10 -8.70
C GLY A 88 2.75 -8.49 -7.57
N THR A 89 2.87 -7.89 -6.38
CA THR A 89 1.94 -8.12 -5.26
C THR A 89 0.51 -7.79 -5.65
N PHE A 90 0.31 -6.63 -6.30
CA PHE A 90 -1.02 -6.21 -6.74
C PHE A 90 -1.64 -7.18 -7.74
N ALA A 91 -0.87 -7.57 -8.76
CA ALA A 91 -1.33 -8.49 -9.80
C ALA A 91 -1.62 -9.88 -9.24
N LEU A 92 -0.73 -10.42 -8.38
CA LEU A 92 -0.93 -11.70 -7.73
C LEU A 92 -2.21 -11.70 -6.88
N TYR A 93 -2.44 -10.64 -6.11
CA TYR A 93 -3.65 -10.49 -5.31
C TYR A 93 -4.91 -10.36 -6.16
N LEU A 94 -4.84 -9.60 -7.25
CA LEU A 94 -5.95 -9.43 -8.17
C LEU A 94 -6.34 -10.77 -8.83
N LEU A 95 -5.36 -11.54 -9.31
CA LEU A 95 -5.58 -12.85 -9.91
C LEU A 95 -6.22 -13.81 -8.91
N GLY A 96 -5.70 -13.89 -7.68
CA GLY A 96 -6.31 -14.73 -6.64
C GLY A 96 -7.74 -14.31 -6.29
N ARG A 97 -8.07 -13.01 -6.38
CA ARG A 97 -9.44 -12.52 -6.18
C ARG A 97 -10.37 -12.83 -7.35
N ILE A 98 -9.88 -12.78 -8.58
CA ILE A 98 -10.65 -13.19 -9.76
C ILE A 98 -10.94 -14.69 -9.71
N ASP A 99 -9.95 -15.51 -9.37
CA ASP A 99 -10.11 -16.96 -9.24
C ASP A 99 -11.15 -17.32 -8.16
N ALA A 100 -11.04 -16.69 -6.97
CA ALA A 100 -12.03 -16.86 -5.91
C ALA A 100 -13.45 -16.41 -6.33
N LEU A 101 -13.57 -15.37 -7.15
CA LEU A 101 -14.86 -14.92 -7.67
C LEU A 101 -15.43 -15.91 -8.70
N ALA A 102 -14.58 -16.45 -9.58
CA ALA A 102 -14.95 -17.45 -10.57
C ALA A 102 -15.35 -18.79 -9.95
N SER A 103 -14.71 -19.19 -8.84
CA SER A 103 -15.03 -20.41 -8.10
C SER A 103 -16.32 -20.31 -7.26
N GLY A 104 -17.10 -19.22 -7.40
CA GLY A 104 -18.37 -19.03 -6.71
C GLY A 104 -18.22 -18.72 -5.21
N SER A 105 -17.07 -18.20 -4.78
CA SER A 105 -16.86 -17.80 -3.38
C SER A 105 -17.98 -16.86 -2.92
N ARG A 106 -18.52 -17.16 -1.74
CA ARG A 106 -19.70 -16.50 -1.16
C ARG A 106 -19.62 -14.97 -1.26
N TRP A 107 -20.64 -14.40 -1.90
CA TRP A 107 -20.89 -12.96 -2.07
C TRP A 107 -21.13 -12.27 -0.71
N GLY A 108 -20.07 -12.06 0.07
CA GLY A 108 -20.18 -11.50 1.42
C GLY A 108 -18.97 -10.66 1.83
N LEU A 109 -18.73 -10.59 3.15
CA LEU A 109 -17.67 -9.80 3.81
C LEU A 109 -16.28 -9.94 3.17
N GLY A 110 -15.97 -11.10 2.57
CA GLY A 110 -14.70 -11.35 1.90
C GLY A 110 -14.43 -10.48 0.67
N ILE A 111 -15.47 -10.07 -0.07
CA ILE A 111 -15.32 -9.17 -1.24
C ILE A 111 -14.98 -7.76 -0.78
N ILE A 112 -15.64 -7.26 0.26
CA ILE A 112 -15.42 -5.92 0.80
C ILE A 112 -13.98 -5.80 1.33
N ILE A 113 -13.54 -6.77 2.12
CA ILE A 113 -12.16 -6.86 2.59
C ILE A 113 -11.19 -7.00 1.41
N GLY A 114 -11.57 -7.78 0.40
CA GLY A 114 -10.87 -7.92 -0.86
C GLY A 114 -10.56 -6.58 -1.53
N ILE A 115 -11.60 -5.77 -1.75
CA ILE A 115 -11.52 -4.45 -2.39
C ILE A 115 -10.72 -3.46 -1.53
N MET A 116 -10.88 -3.49 -0.20
CA MET A 116 -10.08 -2.65 0.71
C MET A 116 -8.59 -2.94 0.56
N ILE A 117 -8.18 -4.21 0.63
CA ILE A 117 -6.79 -4.62 0.48
C ILE A 117 -6.26 -4.29 -0.93
N LEU A 118 -7.07 -4.55 -1.96
CA LEU A 118 -6.70 -4.22 -3.35
C LEU A 118 -6.42 -2.72 -3.50
N SER A 119 -7.20 -1.88 -2.85
CA SER A 119 -7.01 -0.43 -2.88
C SER A 119 -5.75 0.01 -2.13
N VAL A 120 -5.41 -0.65 -1.03
CA VAL A 120 -4.13 -0.42 -0.33
C VAL A 120 -2.95 -0.77 -1.25
N PHE A 121 -3.00 -1.92 -1.93
CA PHE A 121 -1.95 -2.29 -2.90
C PHE A 121 -1.89 -1.34 -4.09
N PHE A 122 -3.05 -0.91 -4.62
CA PHE A 122 -3.10 0.09 -5.68
C PHE A 122 -2.44 1.40 -5.27
N ASN A 123 -2.67 1.85 -4.04
CA ASN A 123 -2.01 3.02 -3.47
C ASN A 123 -0.50 2.81 -3.32
N ALA A 124 -0.06 1.62 -2.91
CA ALA A 124 1.37 1.30 -2.81
C ALA A 124 2.06 1.29 -4.18
N VAL A 125 1.40 0.80 -5.23
CA VAL A 125 1.89 0.90 -6.62
C VAL A 125 2.05 2.36 -7.01
N ARG A 126 1.03 3.18 -6.77
CA ARG A 126 1.06 4.60 -7.12
C ARG A 126 2.11 5.39 -6.33
N ALA A 127 2.29 5.08 -5.05
CA ALA A 127 3.36 5.62 -4.20
C ALA A 127 4.75 5.25 -4.73
N SER A 128 4.93 4.01 -5.21
CA SER A 128 6.19 3.55 -5.82
C SER A 128 6.55 4.32 -7.09
N PHE A 129 5.55 4.68 -7.91
CA PHE A 129 5.76 5.55 -9.07
C PHE A 129 6.13 6.99 -8.67
N ALA A 130 5.47 7.55 -7.65
CA ALA A 130 5.76 8.89 -7.14
C ALA A 130 7.19 9.00 -6.56
N HIS A 131 7.65 7.97 -5.82
CA HIS A 131 9.00 7.92 -5.25
C HIS A 131 10.10 8.04 -6.31
N ARG A 132 9.92 7.39 -7.47
CA ARG A 132 10.87 7.47 -8.58
C ARG A 132 10.95 8.88 -9.18
N ARG A 133 9.81 9.57 -9.34
CA ARG A 133 9.78 10.94 -9.86
C ARG A 133 10.60 11.88 -8.97
N MET A 134 10.38 11.82 -7.66
CA MET A 134 11.13 12.64 -6.70
C MET A 134 12.63 12.33 -6.67
N THR A 135 13.00 11.07 -6.89
CA THR A 135 14.41 10.67 -6.97
C THR A 135 15.07 11.26 -8.22
N GLN A 136 14.36 11.30 -9.35
CA GLN A 136 14.86 11.91 -10.59
C GLN A 136 15.02 13.43 -10.48
N GLU A 137 14.07 14.13 -9.85
CA GLU A 137 14.14 15.59 -9.62
C GLU A 137 15.31 15.96 -8.70
N SER A 138 15.57 15.15 -7.67
CA SER A 138 16.70 15.39 -6.74
C SER A 138 18.06 15.24 -7.43
N VAL A 139 18.18 14.33 -8.40
CA VAL A 139 19.42 14.15 -9.19
C VAL A 139 19.60 15.32 -10.16
N ALA A 140 18.55 15.71 -10.89
CA ALA A 140 18.61 16.83 -11.83
C ALA A 140 18.97 18.16 -11.15
N GLY A 141 18.40 18.45 -9.97
CA GLY A 141 18.73 19.66 -9.22
C GLY A 141 20.18 19.69 -8.68
N SER A 142 20.78 18.53 -8.43
CA SER A 142 22.17 18.43 -7.99
C SER A 142 23.16 18.71 -9.12
N ASP A 143 22.83 18.33 -10.35
CA ASP A 143 23.68 18.60 -11.52
C ASP A 143 23.67 20.09 -11.88
N GLU A 144 22.51 20.76 -11.77
CA GLU A 144 22.38 22.19 -12.04
C GLU A 144 23.13 23.07 -11.03
N GLY A 145 23.10 22.69 -9.74
CA GLY A 145 23.89 23.37 -8.70
C GLY A 145 25.41 23.21 -8.87
N ARG A 146 25.85 22.07 -9.42
CA ARG A 146 27.26 21.82 -9.72
C ARG A 146 27.76 22.62 -10.93
N ALA A 147 26.91 22.81 -11.93
CA ALA A 147 27.22 23.61 -13.12
C ALA A 147 27.42 25.10 -12.79
N ARG A 148 26.65 25.66 -11.85
CA ARG A 148 26.76 27.09 -11.44
C ARG A 148 27.90 27.41 -10.49
N GLY A 149 28.53 26.40 -9.87
CA GLY A 149 29.65 26.61 -8.94
C GLY A 149 31.02 26.70 -9.60
N GLN A 150 31.09 26.70 -10.94
CA GLN A 150 32.33 26.72 -11.72
C GLN A 150 32.54 28.01 -12.54
N GLU A 151 31.63 28.98 -12.41
CA GLU A 151 31.75 30.34 -12.98
C GLU A 151 32.16 31.34 -11.90
#